data_AF-A0A7C1Z5Q9-F1
#
_entry.id   AF-A0A7C1Z5Q9-F1
#
_cell.length_a   1.000
_cell.length_b   1.000
_cell.length_c   1.000
_cell.angle_alpha   90.00
_cell.angle_beta   90.00
_cell.angle_gamma   90.00
#
_symmetry.space_group_name_H-M   'P 1'
#
loop_
_entity.id
_entity.type
_entity.pdbx_description
1 polymer ?
#
loop_
_entity_poly.entity_id
_entity_poly.type
_entity_poly.pdbx_seq_one_letter_code
_entity_poly.pdbx_strand_id
1 'polypeptide(L)' 'MGKKMFSESALERMEKEYKEWLEVYKKALQRIPERLERFSTVSDMEVKALYTPLDLKDKDYFEEIGFPG' A
#
# COMPACT_ATOMS: atom_id res chain seq x y z
N MET A 1 -21.49 5.15 9.34
CA MET A 1 -20.95 3.80 9.09
C MET A 1 -20.39 3.86 7.68
N GLY A 2 -19.14 4.28 7.52
CA GLY A 2 -18.54 4.56 6.22
C GLY A 2 -18.54 3.31 5.34
N LYS A 3 -18.79 3.46 4.04
CA LYS A 3 -18.87 2.32 3.12
C LYS A 3 -17.44 1.87 2.81
N LYS A 4 -17.13 0.60 3.08
CA LYS A 4 -15.86 -0.01 2.63
C LYS A 4 -15.80 0.06 1.09
N MET A 5 -14.75 0.68 0.55
CA MET A 5 -14.57 0.87 -0.92
C MET A 5 -14.26 -0.45 -1.64
N PHE A 6 -13.66 -1.41 -0.95
CA PHE A 6 -13.24 -2.71 -1.50
C PHE A 6 -14.01 -3.86 -0.83
N SER A 7 -14.28 -4.93 -1.58
CA SER A 7 -14.89 -6.14 -1.01
C SER A 7 -13.89 -6.87 -0.10
N GLU A 8 -14.41 -7.55 0.92
CA GLU A 8 -13.57 -8.29 1.87
C GLU A 8 -12.76 -9.39 1.15
N SER A 9 -13.37 -10.12 0.21
CA SER A 9 -12.68 -11.11 -0.60
C SER A 9 -11.55 -10.53 -1.48
N ALA A 10 -11.70 -9.30 -1.98
CA ALA A 10 -10.65 -8.64 -2.74
C ALA A 10 -9.49 -8.20 -1.84
N LEU A 11 -9.79 -7.71 -0.63
CA LEU A 11 -8.78 -7.35 0.35
C LEU A 11 -8.01 -8.58 0.87
N GLU A 12 -8.69 -9.69 1.14
CA GLU A 12 -8.05 -10.95 1.54
C GLU A 12 -7.10 -11.48 0.45
N ARG A 13 -7.56 -11.46 -0.80
CA ARG A 13 -6.72 -11.83 -1.94
C ARG A 13 -5.50 -10.90 -2.05
N MET A 14 -5.70 -9.59 -1.92
CA MET A 14 -4.63 -8.61 -1.96
C MET A 14 -3.60 -8.84 -0.84
N GLU A 15 -4.05 -9.16 0.39
CA GLU A 15 -3.17 -9.46 1.51
C GLU A 15 -2.30 -10.70 1.24
N LYS A 16 -2.90 -11.75 0.66
CA LYS A 16 -2.16 -12.95 0.27
C LYS A 16 -1.11 -12.65 -0.80
N GLU A 17 -1.50 -12.02 -1.90
CA GLU A 17 -0.59 -11.71 -3.00
C GLU A 17 0.52 -10.74 -2.56
N TYR A 18 0.20 -9.76 -1.70
CA TYR A 18 1.20 -8.85 -1.14
C TYR A 18 2.22 -9.56 -0.26
N LYS A 19 1.80 -10.54 0.58
CA LYS A 19 2.72 -11.36 1.38
C LYS A 19 3.65 -12.19 0.51
N GLU A 20 3.13 -12.80 -0.54
CA GLU A 20 3.93 -13.57 -1.51
C GLU A 20 4.95 -12.68 -2.22
N TRP A 21 4.52 -11.51 -2.68
CA TRP A 21 5.41 -10.51 -3.29
C TRP A 21 6.48 -10.01 -2.32
N LEU A 22 6.15 -9.77 -1.06
CA LEU A 22 7.09 -9.27 -0.05
C LEU A 22 8.26 -10.24 0.16
N GLU A 23 8.04 -11.55 0.10
CA GLU A 23 9.10 -12.55 0.20
C GLU A 23 10.00 -12.56 -1.04
N VAL A 24 9.44 -12.35 -2.23
CA VAL A 24 10.22 -12.16 -3.46
C VAL A 24 11.05 -10.88 -3.39
N TYR A 25 10.45 -9.81 -2.89
CA TYR A 25 11.11 -8.51 -2.71
C TYR A 25 12.31 -8.61 -1.75
N LYS A 26 12.13 -9.20 -0.57
CA LYS A 26 13.23 -9.42 0.39
C LYS A 26 14.38 -10.23 -0.21
N LYS A 27 14.08 -11.28 -0.99
CA LYS A 27 15.11 -12.08 -1.68
C LYS A 27 15.86 -11.26 -2.74
N ALA A 28 15.17 -10.36 -3.44
CA ALA A 28 15.82 -9.46 -4.39
C ALA A 28 16.77 -8.49 -3.68
N LEU A 29 16.34 -7.91 -2.55
CA LEU A 29 17.16 -7.00 -1.73
C LEU A 29 18.44 -7.62 -1.17
N GLN A 30 18.42 -8.93 -0.88
CA GLN A 30 19.64 -9.64 -0.46
C GLN A 30 20.70 -9.72 -1.56
N ARG A 31 20.27 -9.71 -2.83
CA ARG A 31 21.18 -9.76 -3.99
C ARG A 31 21.61 -8.36 -4.41
N ILE A 32 20.67 -7.43 -4.42
CA ILE A 32 20.86 -6.05 -4.84
C ILE A 32 20.14 -5.17 -3.81
N PRO A 33 20.85 -4.60 -2.82
CA PRO A 33 20.24 -3.75 -1.82
C PRO A 33 19.74 -2.45 -2.44
N GLU A 34 18.74 -1.84 -1.79
CA GLU A 34 18.30 -0.49 -2.14
C GLU A 34 19.41 0.54 -1.86
N ARG A 35 19.31 1.68 -2.55
CA ARG A 35 20.27 2.80 -2.39
C ARG A 35 20.26 3.38 -0.98
N LEU A 36 19.12 3.33 -0.29
CA LEU A 36 18.91 3.89 1.05
C LEU A 36 18.13 2.87 1.88
N GLU A 37 18.34 2.90 3.19
CA GLU A 37 17.56 2.10 4.13
C GLU A 37 16.11 2.59 4.29
N ARG A 38 15.89 3.90 4.09
CA ARG A 38 14.58 4.56 4.17
C ARG A 38 14.47 5.61 3.07
N PHE A 39 13.34 5.61 2.37
CA PHE A 39 12.96 6.67 1.45
C PHE A 39 11.97 7.61 2.13
N SER A 40 12.15 8.91 1.95
CA SER A 40 11.21 9.90 2.48
C SER A 40 10.96 11.03 1.49
N THR A 41 9.81 11.69 1.65
CA THR A 41 9.49 12.94 0.94
C THR A 41 10.32 14.10 1.50
N VAL A 42 10.25 15.27 0.85
CA VAL A 42 10.93 16.50 1.33
C VAL A 42 10.46 16.90 2.74
N SER A 43 9.22 16.56 3.10
CA SER A 43 8.65 16.78 4.44
C SER A 43 8.90 15.63 5.42
N ASP A 44 9.87 14.75 5.11
CA ASP A 44 10.28 13.59 5.91
C ASP A 44 9.18 12.54 6.15
N MET A 45 8.21 12.41 5.24
CA MET A 45 7.23 11.32 5.29
C MET A 45 7.81 10.06 4.65
N GLU A 46 7.74 8.93 5.33
CA GLU A 46 8.24 7.66 4.80
C GLU A 46 7.47 7.21 3.55
N VAL A 47 8.21 6.76 2.53
CA VAL A 47 7.68 6.23 1.28
C VAL A 47 7.81 4.71 1.28
N LYS A 48 6.68 4.01 1.15
CA LYS A 48 6.65 2.54 1.08
C LYS A 48 7.17 2.05 -0.28
N ALA A 49 7.72 0.84 -0.29
CA ALA A 49 8.16 0.17 -1.53
C ALA A 49 7.00 -0.08 -2.51
N LEU A 50 5.78 -0.32 -2.00
CA LEU A 50 4.59 -0.52 -2.80
C LEU A 50 3.34 -0.08 -2.01
N TYR A 51 2.46 0.67 -2.67
CA TYR A 51 1.13 1.02 -2.16
C TYR A 51 0.08 0.17 -2.87
N THR A 52 -0.94 -0.27 -2.14
CA THR A 52 -1.97 -1.22 -2.58
C THR A 52 -3.36 -0.78 -2.07
N PRO A 53 -4.45 -1.42 -2.53
CA PRO A 53 -5.78 -1.22 -1.96
C PRO A 53 -5.87 -1.45 -0.44
N LEU A 54 -4.95 -2.22 0.16
CA LEU A 54 -4.89 -2.40 1.62
C LEU A 54 -4.58 -1.08 2.34
N ASP A 55 -3.86 -0.16 1.71
CA ASP A 55 -3.53 1.16 2.25
C ASP A 55 -4.73 2.13 2.23
N LEU A 56 -5.78 1.78 1.48
CA LEU A 56 -7.00 2.56 1.32
C LEU A 56 -8.23 1.84 1.89
N LYS A 57 -8.06 0.68 2.56
CA LYS A 57 -9.17 -0.20 2.98
C LYS A 57 -10.18 0.47 3.90
N ASP A 58 -9.71 1.42 4.71
CA ASP A 58 -10.50 2.15 5.71
C ASP A 58 -10.97 3.52 5.19
N LYS A 59 -10.65 3.85 3.93
CA LYS A 59 -11.01 5.13 3.32
C LYS A 59 -12.30 5.06 2.54
N ASP A 60 -13.12 6.10 2.67
CA ASP A 60 -14.31 6.30 1.83
C ASP A 60 -14.00 7.38 0.79
N TYR A 61 -13.91 6.98 -0.48
CA TYR A 61 -13.57 7.91 -1.57
C TYR A 61 -14.55 9.08 -1.64
N PHE A 62 -15.85 8.86 -1.46
CA PHE A 62 -16.84 9.94 -1.66
C PHE A 62 -16.89 10.91 -0.48
N GLU A 63 -16.59 10.44 0.75
CA GLU A 63 -16.53 11.32 1.92
C GLU A 63 -15.19 12.05 2.04
N GLU A 64 -14.07 11.39 1.72
CA GLU A 64 -12.72 11.95 1.94
C GLU A 64 -12.11 12.65 0.73
N ILE A 65 -12.49 12.26 -0.49
CA ILE A 65 -11.91 12.78 -1.74
C ILE A 65 -12.98 13.47 -2.57
N GLY A 66 -14.09 12.77 -2.84
CA GLY A 66 -15.25 13.28 -3.55
C GLY A 66 -14.99 13.67 -5.00
N PHE A 67 -15.97 14.34 -5.59
CA PHE A 67 -15.80 15.08 -6.84
C PHE A 67 -15.61 16.56 -6.52
N PRO A 68 -14.76 17.28 -7.26
CA PRO A 68 -14.62 18.72 -7.07
C PRO A 68 -15.87 19.46 -7.57
N GLY A 69 -16.32 20.45 -6.81
CA GLY A 69 -17.52 21.27 -7.10
C GLY A 69 -18.71 20.89 -6.24
#